data_AF-A0AAU3KPC6-F1
#
_entry.id   AF-A0AAU3KPC6-F1
#
_cell.length_a   1.000
_cell.length_b   1.000
_cell.length_c   1.000
_cell.angle_alpha   90.00
_cell.angle_beta   90.00
_cell.angle_gamma   90.00
#
_symmetry.space_group_name_H-M   'P 1'
#
loop_
_entity.id
_entity.type
_entity.pdbx_description
1 polymer ?
#
loop_
_entity_poly.entity_id
_entity_poly.type
_entity_poly.pdbx_seq_one_letter_code
_entity_poly.pdbx_strand_id
1 'polypeptide(L)'
;MRRKPVVVTGFHEPQPLSLAWEDGEQAVWAAIDLDNRNWRMPGDWQKSIDSELKYPTPSGMRLSYILALAPGDIALPYLRRPPSVSPVVPIQPLCRLLARFGTEAIDFVLAIAQTRRSFVPAAMMPITGSAMTRWMANWLNGRNYHESAQAWFDRHIDWAAADLIATTLGKPGRDRRSAETALRTLALVDAYRDLFLAVAADFGPAVAAPITALLDPTDLESGIALSV
;
A
#
# COMPACT_ATOMS: atom_id res chain seq x y z
N MET A 1 24.83 -23.15 -6.62
CA MET A 1 25.71 -22.07 -6.07
C MET A 1 24.90 -20.78 -6.06
N ARG A 2 24.56 -20.22 -4.89
CA ARG A 2 23.72 -19.01 -4.82
C ARG A 2 24.44 -17.81 -5.45
N ARG A 3 23.89 -17.27 -6.55
CA ARG A 3 24.46 -16.12 -7.27
C ARG A 3 24.60 -14.92 -6.33
N LYS A 4 25.74 -14.24 -6.39
CA LYS A 4 26.00 -13.06 -5.55
C LYS A 4 24.95 -11.97 -5.89
N PRO A 5 24.26 -11.39 -4.91
CA PRO A 5 23.24 -10.37 -5.17
C PRO A 5 23.85 -9.18 -5.91
N VAL A 6 23.32 -8.86 -7.09
CA VAL A 6 23.63 -7.61 -7.80
C VAL A 6 22.90 -6.48 -7.08
N VAL A 7 23.60 -5.38 -6.81
CA VAL A 7 23.05 -4.17 -6.19
C VAL A 7 23.30 -3.01 -7.13
N VAL A 8 22.23 -2.32 -7.53
CA VAL A 8 22.29 -1.10 -8.33
C VAL A 8 21.51 -0.04 -7.58
N THR A 9 22.09 1.14 -7.37
CA THR A 9 21.50 2.20 -6.55
C THR A 9 21.48 3.52 -7.31
N GLY A 10 20.52 4.39 -6.99
CA GLY A 10 20.46 5.76 -7.51
C GLY A 10 19.93 5.90 -8.94
N PHE A 11 19.34 4.84 -9.51
CA PHE A 11 18.74 4.88 -10.85
C PHE A 11 17.23 5.20 -10.85
N HIS A 12 16.61 5.19 -9.66
CA HIS A 12 15.19 5.50 -9.47
C HIS A 12 15.00 6.18 -8.12
N GLU A 13 14.30 7.31 -8.12
CA GLU A 13 14.01 8.07 -6.90
C GLU A 13 12.73 7.57 -6.24
N PRO A 14 12.72 7.35 -4.90
CA PRO A 14 11.50 6.99 -4.20
C PRO A 14 10.41 8.04 -4.38
N GLN A 15 9.25 7.59 -4.84
CA GLN A 15 8.07 8.41 -5.03
C GLN A 15 7.33 8.59 -3.70
N PRO A 16 6.85 9.81 -3.40
CA PRO A 16 6.05 10.08 -2.22
C PRO A 16 4.72 9.33 -2.28
N LEU A 17 4.08 9.16 -1.12
CA LEU A 17 2.73 8.62 -1.08
C LEU A 17 1.75 9.60 -1.72
N SER A 18 0.85 9.07 -2.55
CA SER A 18 -0.15 9.85 -3.27
C SER A 18 -1.46 9.08 -3.38
N LEU A 19 -2.45 9.66 -4.07
CA LEU A 19 -3.72 9.03 -4.39
C LEU A 19 -3.92 8.97 -5.91
N ALA A 20 -4.21 7.78 -6.41
CA ALA A 20 -4.63 7.53 -7.79
C ALA A 20 -6.00 6.86 -7.77
N TRP A 21 -7.04 7.67 -7.96
CA TRP A 21 -8.44 7.24 -7.97
C TRP A 21 -8.84 6.63 -9.30
N GLU A 22 -9.74 5.66 -9.27
CA GLU A 22 -10.50 5.26 -10.47
C GLU A 22 -11.60 6.28 -10.78
N ASP A 23 -12.11 6.23 -12.00
CA ASP A 23 -13.17 7.12 -12.47
C ASP A 23 -14.39 7.07 -11.52
N GLY A 24 -14.71 8.22 -10.93
CA GLY A 24 -15.83 8.39 -10.00
C GLY A 24 -15.63 7.81 -8.59
N GLU A 25 -14.57 7.05 -8.34
CA GLU A 25 -14.31 6.38 -7.05
C GLU A 25 -14.22 7.39 -5.90
N GLN A 26 -13.49 8.49 -6.09
CA GLN A 26 -13.37 9.54 -5.08
C GLN A 26 -14.73 10.12 -4.69
N ALA A 27 -15.60 10.36 -5.68
CA ALA A 27 -16.93 10.90 -5.44
C ALA A 27 -17.82 9.90 -4.68
N VAL A 28 -17.76 8.61 -5.06
CA VAL A 28 -18.45 7.53 -4.34
C VAL A 28 -17.98 7.47 -2.89
N TRP A 29 -16.67 7.52 -2.65
CA TRP A 29 -16.10 7.47 -1.31
C TRP A 29 -16.43 8.71 -0.47
N ALA A 30 -16.43 9.89 -1.09
CA ALA A 30 -16.84 11.14 -0.44
C ALA A 30 -18.34 11.14 -0.07
N ALA A 31 -19.16 10.41 -0.84
CA ALA A 31 -20.60 10.29 -0.63
C ALA A 31 -21.00 9.18 0.36
N ILE A 32 -20.08 8.32 0.81
CA ILE A 32 -20.37 7.21 1.75
C ILE A 32 -21.15 7.74 2.94
N ASP A 33 -22.41 7.34 3.08
CA ASP A 33 -23.21 7.73 4.22
C ASP A 33 -22.67 7.09 5.50
N LEU A 34 -22.22 7.94 6.42
CA LEU A 34 -21.73 7.53 7.73
C LEU A 34 -22.77 7.81 8.82
N ASP A 35 -23.99 8.20 8.46
CA ASP A 35 -25.09 8.39 9.39
C ASP A 35 -25.47 7.04 10.01
N ASN A 36 -24.86 6.82 11.16
CA ASN A 36 -25.12 5.74 12.04
C ASN A 36 -26.27 6.21 12.94
N ARG A 37 -27.45 5.59 12.79
CA ARG A 37 -28.67 5.91 13.54
C ARG A 37 -28.52 5.83 15.08
N ASN A 38 -27.42 5.26 15.58
CA ASN A 38 -27.14 5.10 17.01
C ASN A 38 -26.16 6.16 17.55
N TRP A 39 -25.45 6.91 16.70
CA TRP A 39 -24.50 7.94 17.12
C TRP A 39 -25.05 9.30 16.74
N ARG A 40 -25.62 10.01 17.73
CA ARG A 40 -25.92 11.43 17.54
C ARG A 40 -24.63 12.16 17.16
N MET A 41 -24.58 12.64 15.93
CA MET A 41 -23.47 13.46 15.49
C MET A 41 -23.41 14.71 16.34
N PRO A 42 -22.21 15.08 16.81
CA PRO A 42 -22.10 16.16 17.77
C PRO A 42 -22.35 17.51 17.10
N GLY A 43 -23.07 18.39 17.79
CA GLY A 43 -23.14 19.80 17.41
C GLY A 43 -21.83 20.55 17.66
N ASP A 44 -20.97 20.02 18.55
CA ASP A 44 -19.64 20.54 18.88
C ASP A 44 -18.57 19.48 18.55
N TRP A 45 -17.95 19.63 17.38
CA TRP A 45 -16.95 18.71 16.86
C TRP A 45 -15.70 18.66 17.72
N GLN A 46 -15.19 19.81 18.15
CA GLN A 46 -13.93 19.90 18.90
C GLN A 46 -14.07 19.19 20.25
N LYS A 47 -15.14 19.48 20.99
CA LYS A 47 -15.42 18.82 22.26
C LYS A 47 -15.55 17.31 22.13
N SER A 48 -16.04 16.83 20.99
CA SER A 48 -16.21 15.40 20.73
C SER A 48 -14.91 14.70 20.42
N ILE A 49 -14.03 15.35 19.66
CA ILE A 49 -12.66 14.86 19.44
C ILE A 49 -11.92 14.81 20.78
N ASP A 50 -11.95 15.89 21.57
CA ASP A 50 -11.29 15.96 22.87
C ASP A 50 -11.79 14.87 23.83
N SER A 51 -13.11 14.61 23.82
CA SER A 51 -13.70 13.54 24.62
C SER A 51 -13.20 12.16 24.21
N GLU A 52 -13.14 11.85 22.91
CA GLU A 52 -12.63 10.55 22.44
C GLU A 52 -11.13 10.39 22.68
N LEU A 53 -10.34 11.47 22.60
CA LEU A 53 -8.91 11.40 22.91
C LEU A 53 -8.65 11.17 24.39
N LYS A 54 -9.45 11.78 25.26
CA LYS A 54 -9.33 11.64 26.71
C LYS A 54 -9.89 10.32 27.22
N TYR A 55 -11.00 9.86 26.65
CA TYR A 55 -11.72 8.66 27.04
C TYR A 55 -12.04 7.83 25.79
N PRO A 56 -11.03 7.15 25.20
CA PRO A 56 -11.22 6.40 23.98
C PRO A 56 -12.26 5.31 24.21
N THR A 57 -13.25 5.25 23.33
CA THR A 57 -14.15 4.10 23.27
C THR A 57 -13.32 2.81 23.15
N PRO A 58 -13.73 1.67 23.77
CA PRO A 58 -12.96 0.42 23.71
C PRO A 58 -12.65 -0.06 22.29
N SER A 59 -13.48 0.35 21.32
CA SER A 59 -13.29 0.07 19.91
C SER A 59 -12.56 1.17 19.14
N GLY A 60 -12.39 2.37 19.71
CA GLY A 60 -11.82 3.59 19.13
C GLY A 60 -12.32 3.97 17.73
N MET A 61 -13.44 3.36 17.31
CA MET A 61 -14.06 3.58 16.00
C MET A 61 -14.56 5.01 15.88
N ARG A 62 -15.08 5.55 16.98
CA ARG A 62 -15.83 6.80 16.98
C ARG A 62 -15.00 7.99 16.52
N LEU A 63 -13.70 8.02 16.83
CA LEU A 63 -12.81 9.08 16.36
C LEU A 63 -12.76 9.16 14.83
N SER A 64 -12.65 8.02 14.13
CA SER A 64 -12.61 8.02 12.66
C SER A 64 -13.89 8.56 12.02
N TYR A 65 -15.07 8.28 12.61
CA TYR A 65 -16.35 8.82 12.14
C TYR A 65 -16.46 10.33 12.40
N ILE A 66 -16.04 10.78 13.59
CA ILE A 66 -16.02 12.20 13.93
C ILE A 66 -15.15 12.95 12.92
N LEU A 67 -13.92 12.49 12.67
CA LEU A 67 -13.01 13.13 11.71
C LEU A 67 -13.54 13.05 10.27
N ALA A 68 -14.17 11.93 9.89
CA ALA A 68 -14.75 11.74 8.56
C ALA A 68 -15.98 12.63 8.29
N LEU A 69 -16.58 13.24 9.31
CA LEU A 69 -17.77 14.11 9.20
C LEU A 69 -17.51 15.56 9.61
N ALA A 70 -16.52 15.81 10.45
CA ALA A 70 -16.19 17.15 10.93
C ALA A 70 -15.82 18.12 9.79
N PRO A 71 -15.99 19.44 10.02
CA PRO A 71 -15.38 20.50 9.20
C PRO A 71 -13.88 20.31 9.04
N GLY A 72 -13.35 20.71 7.88
CA GLY A 72 -11.97 20.37 7.53
C GLY A 72 -10.91 21.08 8.37
N ASP A 73 -11.16 22.33 8.76
CA ASP A 73 -10.34 23.09 9.70
C ASP A 73 -10.23 22.41 11.08
N ILE A 74 -11.27 21.71 11.51
CA ILE A 74 -11.29 20.94 12.76
C ILE A 74 -10.61 19.57 12.59
N ALA A 75 -10.84 18.86 11.48
CA ALA A 75 -10.32 17.51 11.27
C ALA A 75 -8.82 17.46 10.90
N LEU A 76 -8.37 18.36 10.02
CA LEU A 76 -7.02 18.33 9.42
C LEU A 76 -5.87 18.24 10.43
N PRO A 77 -5.87 18.97 11.57
CA PRO A 77 -4.79 18.87 12.56
C PRO A 77 -4.57 17.43 13.07
N TYR A 78 -5.64 16.65 13.21
CA TYR A 78 -5.60 15.28 13.69
C TYR A 78 -5.22 14.26 12.61
N LEU A 79 -5.46 14.59 11.33
CA LEU A 79 -5.04 13.75 10.22
C LEU A 79 -3.53 13.86 9.97
N ARG A 80 -2.98 15.08 10.08
CA ARG A 80 -1.55 15.36 9.97
C ARG A 80 -0.72 14.81 11.12
N ARG A 81 -1.34 14.66 12.29
CA ARG A 81 -0.72 14.11 13.49
C ARG A 81 -1.67 13.09 14.11
N PRO A 82 -1.72 11.87 13.55
CA PRO A 82 -2.63 10.85 14.02
C PRO A 82 -2.41 10.58 15.51
N PRO A 83 -3.45 10.67 16.35
CA PRO A 83 -3.37 10.22 17.73
C PRO A 83 -3.19 8.70 17.77
N SER A 84 -2.98 8.13 18.97
CA SER A 84 -3.02 6.67 19.11
C SER A 84 -4.40 6.16 18.68
N VAL A 85 -4.43 5.41 17.59
CA VAL A 85 -5.66 4.90 16.96
C VAL A 85 -5.95 3.48 17.42
N SER A 86 -7.23 3.17 17.59
CA SER A 86 -7.65 1.80 17.86
C SER A 86 -7.45 0.90 16.64
N PRO A 87 -7.13 -0.39 16.84
CA PRO A 87 -7.01 -1.36 15.76
C PRO A 87 -8.34 -1.81 15.14
N VAL A 88 -9.49 -1.31 15.60
CA VAL A 88 -10.82 -1.83 15.20
C VAL A 88 -11.63 -0.80 14.43
N VAL A 89 -11.01 -0.04 13.52
CA VAL A 89 -11.72 1.01 12.76
C VAL A 89 -12.42 0.45 11.51
N PRO A 90 -13.71 0.76 11.27
CA PRO A 90 -14.41 0.38 10.05
C PRO A 90 -13.80 1.04 8.81
N ILE A 91 -13.94 0.39 7.66
CA ILE A 91 -13.35 0.86 6.41
C ILE A 91 -14.01 2.14 5.87
N GLN A 92 -15.32 2.28 6.04
CA GLN A 92 -16.13 3.36 5.50
C GLN A 92 -15.62 4.77 5.90
N PRO A 93 -15.36 5.08 7.19
CA PRO A 93 -14.81 6.37 7.57
C PRO A 93 -13.40 6.60 6.98
N LEU A 94 -12.58 5.56 6.80
CA LEU A 94 -11.25 5.70 6.20
C LEU A 94 -11.34 6.09 4.72
N CYS A 95 -12.22 5.43 3.97
CA CYS A 95 -12.50 5.78 2.58
C CYS A 95 -12.98 7.24 2.47
N ARG A 96 -13.94 7.64 3.30
CA ARG A 96 -14.46 9.02 3.28
C ARG A 96 -13.41 10.05 3.70
N LEU A 97 -12.51 9.72 4.63
CA LEU A 97 -11.37 10.57 4.99
C LEU A 97 -10.44 10.80 3.79
N LEU A 98 -10.01 9.74 3.11
CA LEU A 98 -9.16 9.85 1.92
C LEU A 98 -9.83 10.66 0.81
N ALA A 99 -11.12 10.42 0.57
CA ALA A 99 -11.84 11.12 -0.47
C ALA A 99 -12.04 12.61 -0.19
N ARG A 100 -12.29 12.99 1.07
CA ARG A 100 -12.50 14.38 1.49
C ARG A 100 -11.21 15.18 1.67
N PHE A 101 -10.18 14.56 2.23
CA PHE A 101 -8.96 15.23 2.66
C PHE A 101 -7.74 14.91 1.80
N GLY A 102 -7.87 13.98 0.86
CA GLY A 102 -6.81 13.63 -0.07
C GLY A 102 -5.57 13.08 0.64
N THR A 103 -4.40 13.52 0.20
CA THR A 103 -3.11 13.05 0.70
C THR A 103 -2.89 13.34 2.19
N GLU A 104 -3.53 14.37 2.74
CA GLU A 104 -3.45 14.73 4.17
C GLU A 104 -4.04 13.65 5.09
N ALA A 105 -4.88 12.75 4.56
CA ALA A 105 -5.43 11.62 5.32
C ALA A 105 -4.62 10.32 5.22
N ILE A 106 -3.60 10.25 4.35
CA ILE A 106 -2.86 9.01 4.10
C ILE A 106 -2.21 8.51 5.39
N ASP A 107 -1.47 9.35 6.10
CA ASP A 107 -0.74 8.93 7.31
C ASP A 107 -1.69 8.40 8.39
N PHE A 108 -2.86 9.02 8.53
CA PHE A 108 -3.90 8.54 9.44
C PHE A 108 -4.42 7.15 9.06
N VAL A 109 -4.73 6.92 7.78
CA VAL A 109 -5.19 5.61 7.29
C VAL A 109 -4.10 4.54 7.42
N LEU A 110 -2.85 4.89 7.10
CA LEU A 110 -1.74 3.96 7.20
C LEU A 110 -1.40 3.61 8.66
N ALA A 111 -1.51 4.57 9.59
CA ALA A 111 -1.35 4.31 11.02
C ALA A 111 -2.36 3.24 11.49
N ILE A 112 -3.60 3.31 11.02
CA ILE A 112 -4.62 2.30 11.32
C ILE A 112 -4.28 0.95 10.67
N ALA A 113 -3.93 0.94 9.38
CA ALA A 113 -3.57 -0.28 8.65
C ALA A 113 -2.38 -1.04 9.26
N GLN A 114 -1.43 -0.33 9.89
CA GLN A 114 -0.29 -0.94 10.57
C GLN A 114 -0.70 -1.70 11.85
N THR A 115 -1.75 -1.27 12.55
CA THR A 115 -2.19 -1.89 13.81
C THR A 115 -2.97 -3.20 13.60
N ARG A 116 -3.75 -3.32 12.52
CA ARG A 116 -4.38 -4.58 12.09
C ARG A 116 -4.50 -4.64 10.57
N ARG A 117 -3.84 -5.63 9.98
CA ARG A 117 -3.81 -5.82 8.53
C ARG A 117 -5.15 -6.31 7.93
N SER A 118 -6.04 -6.91 8.73
CA SER A 118 -7.17 -7.71 8.23
C SER A 118 -8.39 -6.93 7.73
N PHE A 119 -8.50 -5.62 7.99
CA PHE A 119 -9.73 -4.85 7.71
C PHE A 119 -9.56 -3.63 6.80
N VAL A 120 -8.32 -3.31 6.39
CA VAL A 120 -7.97 -2.07 5.70
C VAL A 120 -7.59 -2.19 4.20
N PRO A 121 -7.41 -3.38 3.56
CA PRO A 121 -6.90 -3.41 2.19
C PRO A 121 -7.69 -2.57 1.18
N ALA A 122 -9.02 -2.55 1.26
CA ALA A 122 -9.84 -1.78 0.32
C ALA A 122 -9.67 -0.25 0.48
N ALA A 123 -9.37 0.27 1.68
CA ALA A 123 -9.08 1.71 1.86
C ALA A 123 -7.68 2.09 1.35
N MET A 124 -6.79 1.11 1.15
CA MET A 124 -5.44 1.33 0.61
C MET A 124 -5.41 1.30 -0.93
N MET A 125 -6.50 0.88 -1.58
CA MET A 125 -6.57 0.74 -3.04
C MET A 125 -6.18 1.99 -3.83
N PRO A 126 -6.59 3.22 -3.48
CA PRO A 126 -6.17 4.40 -4.21
C PRO A 126 -4.78 4.90 -3.80
N ILE A 127 -4.16 4.37 -2.74
CA ILE A 127 -2.87 4.87 -2.26
C ILE A 127 -1.74 4.32 -3.13
N THR A 128 -0.90 5.22 -3.64
CA THR A 128 0.32 4.91 -4.40
C THR A 128 1.54 5.48 -3.69
N GLY A 129 2.75 5.24 -4.22
CA GLY A 129 4.03 5.64 -3.61
C GLY A 129 4.95 4.46 -3.31
N SER A 130 6.27 4.68 -3.28
CA SER A 130 7.23 3.56 -3.20
C SER A 130 7.10 2.77 -1.89
N ALA A 131 6.68 3.44 -0.82
CA ALA A 131 6.37 2.77 0.43
C ALA A 131 5.17 1.82 0.29
N MET A 132 4.16 2.20 -0.50
CA MET A 132 3.00 1.35 -0.78
C MET A 132 3.38 0.15 -1.66
N THR A 133 4.17 0.35 -2.72
CA THR A 133 4.69 -0.75 -3.55
C THR A 133 5.42 -1.79 -2.71
N ARG A 134 6.29 -1.36 -1.79
CA ARG A 134 6.99 -2.28 -0.86
C ARG A 134 6.03 -2.99 0.08
N TRP A 135 4.99 -2.31 0.55
CA TRP A 135 3.99 -2.91 1.42
C TRP A 135 3.19 -3.99 0.66
N MET A 136 2.71 -3.68 -0.54
CA MET A 136 1.95 -4.62 -1.38
C MET A 136 2.82 -5.79 -1.84
N ALA A 137 4.08 -5.58 -2.19
CA ALA A 137 5.02 -6.67 -2.47
C ALA A 137 5.21 -7.60 -1.26
N ASN A 138 5.29 -7.05 -0.04
CA ASN A 138 5.32 -7.85 1.18
C ASN A 138 4.02 -8.63 1.42
N TRP A 139 2.86 -8.08 1.03
CA TRP A 139 1.55 -8.71 1.19
C TRP A 139 1.25 -9.78 0.16
N LEU A 140 1.71 -9.60 -1.08
CA LEU A 140 1.55 -10.58 -2.16
C LEU A 140 2.17 -11.92 -1.78
N ASN A 141 3.27 -11.91 -1.03
CA ASN A 141 3.92 -13.13 -0.54
C ASN A 141 3.19 -13.80 0.65
N GLY A 142 2.15 -13.17 1.20
CA GLY A 142 1.43 -13.63 2.38
C GLY A 142 0.05 -14.21 2.04
N ARG A 143 -0.35 -15.29 2.72
CA ARG A 143 -1.62 -15.98 2.47
C ARG A 143 -2.87 -15.09 2.63
N ASN A 144 -2.86 -14.19 3.63
CA ASN A 144 -4.06 -13.46 4.02
C ASN A 144 -4.34 -12.22 3.17
N TYR A 145 -3.35 -11.73 2.43
CA TYR A 145 -3.42 -10.44 1.72
C TYR A 145 -3.02 -10.56 0.25
N HIS A 146 -2.78 -11.78 -0.23
CA HIS A 146 -2.38 -12.04 -1.61
C HIS A 146 -3.38 -11.42 -2.59
N GLU A 147 -4.67 -11.71 -2.44
CA GLU A 147 -5.71 -11.22 -3.36
C GLU A 147 -5.80 -9.69 -3.38
N SER A 148 -5.72 -9.03 -2.21
CA SER A 148 -5.76 -7.57 -2.17
C SER A 148 -4.50 -6.93 -2.74
N ALA A 149 -3.33 -7.54 -2.52
CA ALA A 149 -2.08 -7.07 -3.12
C ALA A 149 -2.09 -7.27 -4.64
N GLN A 150 -2.60 -8.41 -5.12
CA GLN A 150 -2.77 -8.67 -6.55
C GLN A 150 -3.69 -7.63 -7.18
N ALA A 151 -4.87 -7.38 -6.61
CA ALA A 151 -5.80 -6.37 -7.11
C ALA A 151 -5.19 -4.96 -7.12
N TRP A 152 -4.37 -4.62 -6.11
CA TRP A 152 -3.65 -3.34 -6.11
C TRP A 152 -2.61 -3.27 -7.23
N PHE A 153 -1.84 -4.34 -7.46
CA PHE A 153 -0.91 -4.38 -8.59
C PHE A 153 -1.63 -4.32 -9.91
N ASP A 154 -2.74 -5.05 -10.09
CA ASP A 154 -3.52 -5.01 -11.33
C ASP A 154 -3.99 -3.59 -11.68
N ARG A 155 -4.27 -2.79 -10.65
CA ARG A 155 -4.66 -1.39 -10.81
C ARG A 155 -3.49 -0.44 -11.04
N HIS A 156 -2.31 -0.72 -10.47
CA HIS A 156 -1.20 0.26 -10.38
C HIS A 156 0.13 -0.21 -10.97
N ILE A 157 0.16 -1.33 -11.70
CA ILE A 157 1.40 -1.98 -12.12
C ILE A 157 2.31 -1.06 -12.95
N ASP A 158 1.71 -0.26 -13.85
CA ASP A 158 2.44 0.68 -14.72
C ASP A 158 3.26 1.67 -13.91
N TRP A 159 2.70 2.11 -12.78
CA TRP A 159 3.35 3.02 -11.85
C TRP A 159 4.31 2.28 -10.90
N ALA A 160 3.92 1.11 -10.42
CA ALA A 160 4.65 0.35 -9.40
C ALA A 160 5.87 -0.41 -9.95
N ALA A 161 5.95 -0.66 -11.26
CA ALA A 161 7.01 -1.46 -11.89
C ALA A 161 8.41 -0.92 -11.60
N ALA A 162 8.62 0.39 -11.77
CA ALA A 162 9.92 1.03 -11.51
C ALA A 162 10.35 0.89 -10.04
N ASP A 163 9.42 1.10 -9.10
CA ASP A 163 9.67 0.93 -7.66
C ASP A 163 10.01 -0.52 -7.28
N LEU A 164 9.33 -1.48 -7.90
CA LEU A 164 9.54 -2.91 -7.64
C LEU A 164 10.92 -3.35 -8.16
N ILE A 165 11.31 -2.88 -9.35
CA ILE A 165 12.66 -3.08 -9.93
C ILE A 165 13.72 -2.43 -9.04
N ALA A 166 13.53 -1.18 -8.63
CA ALA A 166 14.44 -0.47 -7.74
C ALA A 166 14.62 -1.19 -6.39
N THR A 167 13.54 -1.70 -5.81
CA THR A 167 13.59 -2.46 -4.56
C THR A 167 14.29 -3.81 -4.74
N THR A 168 14.07 -4.47 -5.88
CA THR A 168 14.71 -5.75 -6.26
C THR A 168 16.23 -5.62 -6.40
N LEU A 169 16.71 -4.53 -6.99
CA LEU A 169 18.14 -4.25 -7.13
C LEU A 169 18.75 -3.51 -5.94
N GLY A 170 17.95 -3.26 -4.90
CA GLY A 170 18.38 -2.60 -3.69
C GLY A 170 19.28 -3.46 -2.79
N LYS A 171 19.57 -2.92 -1.60
CA LYS A 171 20.39 -3.60 -0.59
C LYS A 171 19.76 -4.95 -0.17
N PRO A 172 20.57 -5.97 0.14
CA PRO A 172 20.07 -7.22 0.69
C PRO A 172 19.23 -6.99 1.95
N GLY A 173 18.05 -7.61 2.00
CA GLY A 173 17.11 -7.41 3.11
C GLY A 173 15.77 -8.08 2.86
N ARG A 174 14.84 -7.88 3.79
CA ARG A 174 13.47 -8.39 3.66
C ARG A 174 12.77 -7.78 2.46
N ASP A 175 12.83 -6.47 2.29
CA ASP A 175 12.11 -5.77 1.21
C ASP A 175 12.59 -6.21 -0.17
N ARG A 176 13.91 -6.35 -0.36
CA ARG A 176 14.48 -6.92 -1.59
C ARG A 176 13.93 -8.30 -1.89
N ARG A 177 13.94 -9.22 -0.91
CA ARG A 177 13.41 -10.59 -1.10
C ARG A 177 11.93 -10.57 -1.44
N SER A 178 11.16 -9.72 -0.76
CA SER A 178 9.73 -9.58 -1.03
C SER A 178 9.47 -9.05 -2.44
N ALA A 179 10.26 -8.08 -2.90
CA ALA A 179 10.20 -7.54 -4.25
C ALA A 179 10.61 -8.57 -5.31
N GLU A 180 11.69 -9.33 -5.08
CA GLU A 180 12.13 -10.41 -5.99
C GLU A 180 11.02 -11.47 -6.17
N THR A 181 10.39 -11.91 -5.07
CA THR A 181 9.28 -12.87 -5.16
C THR A 181 8.06 -12.27 -5.84
N ALA A 182 7.67 -11.04 -5.48
CA ALA A 182 6.53 -10.37 -6.09
C ALA A 182 6.74 -10.16 -7.60
N LEU A 183 7.94 -9.76 -8.03
CA LEU A 183 8.27 -9.54 -9.43
C LEU A 183 8.16 -10.86 -10.23
N ARG A 184 8.63 -11.99 -9.67
CA ARG A 184 8.45 -13.31 -10.29
C ARG A 184 6.99 -13.74 -10.34
N THR A 185 6.23 -13.54 -9.26
CA THR A 185 4.81 -13.90 -9.20
C THR A 185 4.00 -13.10 -10.21
N LEU A 186 4.20 -11.79 -10.29
CA LEU A 186 3.50 -10.91 -11.23
C LEU A 186 3.91 -11.21 -12.68
N ALA A 187 5.17 -11.55 -12.93
CA ALA A 187 5.66 -11.91 -14.27
C ALA A 187 5.15 -13.27 -14.78
N LEU A 188 4.32 -14.00 -14.02
CA LEU A 188 3.53 -15.11 -14.56
C LEU A 188 2.43 -14.62 -15.51
N VAL A 189 2.08 -13.34 -15.46
CA VAL A 189 1.24 -12.66 -16.45
C VAL A 189 2.15 -12.05 -17.52
N ASP A 190 2.02 -12.50 -18.76
CA ASP A 190 2.90 -12.08 -19.87
C ASP A 190 2.98 -10.56 -20.03
N ALA A 191 1.84 -9.85 -19.91
CA ALA A 191 1.80 -8.40 -20.00
C ALA A 191 2.64 -7.70 -18.91
N TYR A 192 2.64 -8.21 -17.67
CA TYR A 192 3.46 -7.65 -16.58
C TYR A 192 4.92 -7.99 -16.76
N ARG A 193 5.22 -9.19 -17.27
CA ARG A 193 6.58 -9.59 -17.62
C ARG A 193 7.18 -8.65 -18.66
N ASP A 194 6.45 -8.40 -19.75
CA ASP A 194 6.89 -7.51 -20.84
C ASP A 194 7.07 -6.06 -20.33
N LEU A 195 6.15 -5.58 -19.49
CA LEU A 195 6.27 -4.29 -18.82
C LEU A 195 7.54 -4.20 -17.98
N PHE A 196 7.84 -5.19 -17.13
CA PHE A 196 9.05 -5.17 -16.31
C PHE A 196 10.34 -5.16 -17.14
N LEU A 197 10.38 -5.90 -18.24
CA LEU A 197 11.52 -5.90 -19.15
C LEU A 197 11.69 -4.56 -19.86
N ALA A 198 10.59 -3.96 -20.33
CA ALA A 198 10.60 -2.64 -20.96
C ALA A 198 11.10 -1.57 -19.98
N VAL A 199 10.51 -1.48 -18.79
CA VAL A 199 10.90 -0.52 -17.75
C VAL A 199 12.37 -0.72 -17.32
N ALA A 200 12.83 -1.97 -17.19
CA ALA A 200 14.22 -2.25 -16.85
C ALA A 200 15.19 -1.83 -17.97
N ALA A 201 14.77 -1.92 -19.24
CA ALA A 201 15.54 -1.46 -20.39
C ALA A 201 15.66 0.07 -20.43
N ASP A 202 14.60 0.80 -20.05
CA ASP A 202 14.62 2.27 -19.97
C ASP A 202 15.65 2.80 -18.96
N PHE A 203 15.91 2.05 -17.88
CA PHE A 203 16.97 2.36 -16.91
C PHE A 203 18.38 1.91 -17.36
N GLY A 204 18.48 1.26 -18.51
CA GLY A 204 19.73 0.87 -19.14
C GLY A 204 20.25 -0.52 -18.77
N PRO A 205 21.35 -0.95 -19.41
CA PRO A 205 21.82 -2.35 -19.36
C PRO A 205 22.16 -2.87 -17.96
N ALA A 206 22.62 -1.98 -17.06
CA ALA A 206 22.95 -2.32 -15.69
C ALA A 206 21.73 -2.75 -14.85
N VAL A 207 20.52 -2.30 -15.24
CA VAL A 207 19.24 -2.66 -14.62
C VAL A 207 18.56 -3.78 -15.40
N ALA A 208 18.54 -3.69 -16.74
CA ALA A 208 17.93 -4.68 -17.61
C ALA A 208 18.49 -6.10 -17.39
N ALA A 209 19.82 -6.26 -17.46
CA ALA A 209 20.46 -7.58 -17.37
C ALA A 209 20.11 -8.37 -16.09
N PRO A 210 20.21 -7.80 -14.87
CA PRO A 210 19.84 -8.55 -13.66
C PRO A 210 18.33 -8.82 -13.55
N ILE A 211 17.45 -7.96 -14.08
CA ILE A 211 16.00 -8.21 -14.08
C ILE A 211 15.63 -9.32 -15.06
N THR A 212 16.17 -9.30 -16.29
CA THR A 212 16.00 -10.41 -17.24
C THR A 212 16.49 -11.72 -16.64
N ALA A 213 17.68 -11.74 -16.02
CA ALA A 213 18.22 -12.93 -15.39
C ALA A 213 17.40 -13.42 -14.17
N LEU A 214 16.62 -12.54 -13.54
CA LEU A 214 15.73 -12.89 -12.43
C LEU A 214 14.44 -13.55 -12.92
N LEU A 215 13.92 -13.07 -14.06
CA LEU A 215 12.69 -13.52 -14.70
C LEU A 215 12.87 -14.78 -15.56
N ASP A 216 14.05 -14.93 -16.17
CA ASP A 216 14.44 -16.08 -16.96
C ASP A 216 15.59 -16.82 -16.24
N PRO A 217 15.30 -17.50 -15.12
CA PRO A 217 16.31 -18.33 -14.50
C PRO A 217 16.65 -19.46 -15.48
N THR A 218 17.83 -19.38 -16.12
CA THR A 218 18.36 -20.49 -16.89
C THR A 218 18.42 -21.73 -16.00
N ASP A 219 17.78 -22.83 -16.42
CA ASP A 219 17.68 -24.15 -15.77
C ASP A 219 19.05 -24.80 -15.49
N LEU A 220 19.85 -24.22 -14.60
CA LEU A 220 21.12 -24.81 -14.15
C LEU A 220 21.05 -25.35 -12.70
N GLU A 221 19.88 -25.36 -12.05
CA GLU A 221 19.74 -25.87 -10.67
C GLU A 221 18.60 -26.90 -10.43
N SER A 222 18.03 -27.51 -11.47
CA SER A 222 17.11 -28.66 -11.30
C SER A 222 17.77 -30.04 -11.49
N GLY A 223 19.10 -30.07 -11.65
CA GLY A 223 19.87 -31.30 -11.70
C GLY A 223 20.49 -31.65 -10.34
N ILE A 224 20.22 -32.88 -9.88
CA ILE A 224 20.86 -33.62 -8.76
C ILE A 224 20.19 -33.34 -7.39
N ALA A 225 19.48 -34.27 -6.74
CA ALA A 225 19.82 -35.67 -6.54
C ALA A 225 18.61 -36.62 -6.55
N LEU A 226 18.60 -37.54 -7.51
CA LEU A 226 18.17 -38.92 -7.25
C LEU A 226 19.46 -39.75 -7.29
N SER A 227 19.91 -40.18 -6.13
CA SER A 227 20.90 -41.24 -6.01
C SER A 227 20.23 -42.39 -5.27
N VAL A 228 20.09 -43.48 -6.04
CA VAL A 228 19.89 -44.91 -5.73
C VAL A 228 19.97 -45.30 -4.25
#